data_AF-A0A6A6EE67-F1
#
_entry.id   AF-A0A6A6EE67-F1
#
_cell.length_a   1.000
_cell.length_b   1.000
_cell.length_c   1.000
_cell.angle_alpha   90.00
_cell.angle_beta   90.00
_cell.angle_gamma   90.00
#
_symmetry.space_group_name_H-M   'P 1'
#
loop_
_entity.id
_entity.type
_entity.pdbx_description
1 polymer ?
#
loop_
_entity_poly.entity_id
_entity_poly.type
_entity_poly.pdbx_seq_one_letter_code
_entity_poly.pdbx_strand_id
1 'polypeptide(L)'
;DATFCTQVLRSATVAYRPLHLQELVSTAALPEEPFKDNLLVVELVEPCGSFLTIREERIYLVHQSVKDCMTSGKGSSIFASRMSEEHYDIMGRFIKTMSAVLRYAVCGLKEPVLWQARQSIRSAIALYAY
;
A
#
# COMPACT_ATOMS: atom_id res chain seq x y z
N ASP A 1 17.58 3.29 -9.22
CA ASP A 1 17.77 1.83 -9.42
C ASP A 1 16.56 1.26 -10.15
N ALA A 2 16.76 0.31 -11.07
CA ALA A 2 15.70 -0.32 -11.85
C ALA A 2 14.71 -1.12 -10.95
N THR A 3 15.19 -1.61 -9.81
CA THR A 3 14.39 -2.30 -8.80
C THR A 3 13.28 -1.40 -8.26
N PHE A 4 13.61 -0.16 -7.88
CA PHE A 4 12.63 0.79 -7.36
C PHE A 4 11.64 1.23 -8.43
N CYS A 5 12.10 1.49 -9.65
CA CYS A 5 11.19 1.87 -10.72
C CYS A 5 10.17 0.77 -11.02
N THR A 6 10.60 -0.50 -10.97
CA THR A 6 9.73 -1.66 -11.09
C THR A 6 8.65 -1.69 -9.99
N GLN A 7 9.03 -1.48 -8.73
CA GLN A 7 8.08 -1.42 -7.61
C GLN A 7 7.07 -0.28 -7.76
N VAL A 8 7.55 0.92 -8.11
CA VAL A 8 6.72 2.11 -8.33
C VAL A 8 5.73 1.89 -9.47
N LEU A 9 6.19 1.35 -10.61
CA LEU A 9 5.33 1.06 -11.77
C LEU A 9 4.26 0.02 -11.45
N ARG A 10 4.61 -1.04 -10.73
CA ARG A 10 3.65 -2.05 -10.25
C ARG A 10 2.57 -1.40 -9.40
N SER A 11 2.96 -0.60 -8.41
CA SER A 11 2.03 0.08 -7.52
C SER A 11 1.11 1.04 -8.26
N ALA A 12 1.64 1.87 -9.16
CA ALA A 12 0.85 2.80 -9.96
C ALA A 12 -0.12 2.08 -10.91
N THR A 13 0.25 0.91 -11.43
CA THR A 13 -0.59 0.11 -12.33
C THR A 13 -1.74 -0.58 -11.58
N VAL A 14 -1.46 -1.14 -10.40
CA VAL A 14 -2.45 -1.84 -9.56
C VAL A 14 -3.42 -0.84 -8.90
N ALA A 15 -3.00 0.39 -8.66
CA ALA A 15 -3.86 1.40 -8.08
C ALA A 15 -5.08 1.72 -8.99
N TYR A 16 -6.25 1.81 -8.37
CA TYR A 16 -7.49 2.22 -9.05
C TYR A 16 -7.51 3.72 -9.37
N ARG A 17 -6.80 4.51 -8.57
CA ARG A 17 -6.70 5.96 -8.68
C ARG A 17 -5.24 6.42 -8.64
N PRO A 18 -4.93 7.64 -9.10
CA PRO A 18 -3.63 8.24 -8.89
C PRO A 18 -3.23 8.24 -7.41
N LEU A 19 -2.05 7.69 -7.11
CA LEU A 19 -1.52 7.59 -5.75
C LEU A 19 -0.90 8.91 -5.33
N HIS A 20 -1.20 9.36 -4.12
CA HIS A 20 -0.43 10.42 -3.48
C HIS A 20 1.02 9.96 -3.25
N LEU A 21 2.00 10.87 -3.25
CA LEU A 21 3.42 10.53 -3.03
C LEU A 21 3.63 9.68 -1.76
N GLN A 22 2.97 10.06 -0.66
CA GLN A 22 3.02 9.29 0.60
C GLN A 22 2.33 7.91 0.50
N GLU A 23 1.25 7.79 -0.30
CA GLU A 23 0.59 6.48 -0.50
C GLU A 23 1.48 5.53 -1.30
N LEU A 24 2.30 6.05 -2.23
CA LEU A 24 3.24 5.26 -3.01
C LEU A 24 4.22 4.50 -2.10
N VAL A 25 4.75 5.14 -1.07
CA VAL A 25 5.75 4.55 -0.16
C VAL A 25 5.24 3.24 0.43
N SER A 26 4.04 3.25 1.00
CA SER A 26 3.40 2.05 1.57
C SER A 26 2.98 1.06 0.47
N THR A 27 2.49 1.55 -0.68
CA THR A 27 2.01 0.69 -1.77
C THR A 27 3.14 -0.10 -2.43
N ALA A 28 4.29 0.56 -2.66
CA ALA A 28 5.47 0.01 -3.34
C ALA A 28 6.42 -0.76 -2.41
N ALA A 29 6.03 -0.96 -1.14
CA ALA A 29 6.85 -1.61 -0.13
C ALA A 29 8.24 -0.97 0.03
N LEU A 30 8.28 0.36 -0.07
CA LEU A 30 9.50 1.15 0.06
C LEU A 30 9.81 1.38 1.55
N PRO A 31 11.09 1.51 1.92
CA PRO A 31 11.47 1.82 3.31
C PRO A 31 10.91 3.18 3.75
N GLU A 32 10.14 3.22 4.84
CA GLU A 32 9.44 4.44 5.27
C GLU A 32 10.39 5.56 5.74
N GLU A 33 11.49 5.22 6.42
CA GLU A 33 12.44 6.18 7.00
C GLU A 33 12.98 7.22 6.00
N PRO A 34 13.56 6.84 4.85
CA PRO A 34 14.03 7.81 3.86
C PRO A 34 12.92 8.51 3.08
N PHE A 35 11.69 7.98 3.04
CA PHE A 35 10.63 8.50 2.15
C PHE A 35 9.51 9.26 2.89
N LYS A 36 9.78 9.76 4.10
CA LYS A 36 8.88 10.71 4.77
C LYS A 36 8.79 12.06 4.05
N ASP A 37 9.84 12.44 3.31
CA ASP A 37 9.86 13.66 2.51
C ASP A 37 9.35 13.39 1.09
N ASN A 38 8.35 14.17 0.65
CA ASN A 38 7.83 14.12 -0.72
C ASN A 38 8.93 14.36 -1.76
N LEU A 39 9.96 15.16 -1.47
CA LEU A 39 11.07 15.41 -2.40
C LEU A 39 11.84 14.13 -2.74
N LEU A 40 12.12 13.30 -1.74
CA LEU A 40 12.82 12.03 -1.93
C LEU A 40 11.96 11.02 -2.70
N VAL A 41 10.63 11.08 -2.54
CA VAL A 41 9.71 10.28 -3.37
C VAL A 41 9.70 10.77 -4.82
N VAL A 42 9.76 12.08 -5.06
CA VAL A 42 9.85 12.64 -6.42
C VAL A 42 11.13 12.18 -7.12
N GLU A 43 12.28 12.26 -6.44
CA GLU A 43 13.56 11.77 -6.96
C GLU A 43 13.52 10.26 -7.27
N LEU A 44 12.78 9.48 -6.49
CA LEU A 44 12.58 8.05 -6.73
C LEU A 44 11.76 7.77 -8.00
N VAL A 45 10.78 8.62 -8.30
CA VAL A 45 9.86 8.47 -9.43
C VAL A 45 10.44 9.03 -10.73
N GLU A 46 11.37 10.00 -10.65
CA GLU A 46 12.00 10.64 -11.81
C GLU A 46 12.52 9.63 -12.87
N PRO A 47 13.22 8.53 -12.51
CA PRO A 47 13.68 7.55 -13.49
C PRO A 47 12.56 6.82 -14.23
N CYS A 48 11.32 6.85 -13.72
CA CYS A 48 10.14 6.28 -14.35
C CYS A 48 9.36 7.29 -15.22
N GLY A 49 9.92 8.48 -15.48
CA GLY A 49 9.24 9.60 -16.15
C GLY A 49 8.69 9.30 -17.55
N SER A 50 9.17 8.25 -18.23
CA SER A 50 8.62 7.79 -19.51
C SER A 50 7.23 7.14 -19.37
N PHE A 51 6.91 6.65 -18.17
CA PHE A 51 5.67 5.93 -17.87
C PHE A 51 4.79 6.69 -16.89
N LEU A 52 5.39 7.50 -16.02
CA LEU A 52 4.75 8.18 -14.91
C LEU A 52 4.94 9.68 -14.98
N THR A 53 3.95 10.42 -14.50
CA THR A 53 4.03 11.86 -14.29
C THR A 53 3.48 12.20 -12.91
N ILE A 54 4.07 13.21 -12.28
CA ILE A 54 3.57 13.74 -11.00
C ILE A 54 2.77 15.01 -11.28
N ARG A 55 1.57 15.11 -10.71
CA ARG A 55 0.71 16.30 -10.75
C ARG A 55 0.03 16.43 -9.41
N GLU A 56 0.05 17.63 -8.80
CA GLU A 56 -0.61 17.89 -7.52
C GLU A 56 -0.25 16.83 -6.45
N GLU A 57 1.04 16.50 -6.34
CA GLU A 57 1.56 15.46 -5.43
C GLU A 57 0.97 14.06 -5.62
N ARG A 58 0.46 13.78 -6.82
CA ARG A 58 -0.09 12.48 -7.20
C ARG A 58 0.60 11.93 -8.44
N ILE A 59 0.72 10.62 -8.48
CA ILE A 59 1.38 9.87 -9.56
C ILE A 59 0.32 9.35 -10.52
N TYR A 60 0.51 9.68 -11.80
CA TYR A 60 -0.33 9.27 -12.90
C TYR A 60 0.49 8.45 -13.88
N LEU A 61 -0.17 7.49 -14.54
CA LEU A 61 0.37 6.92 -15.78
C LEU A 61 0.27 7.98 -16.88
N VAL A 62 1.35 8.18 -17.63
CA VAL A 62 1.40 9.17 -18.73
C VAL A 62 0.33 8.87 -19.79
N HIS A 63 0.04 7.59 -20.02
CA HIS A 63 -0.99 7.15 -20.97
C HIS A 63 -1.65 5.84 -20.50
N GLN A 64 -2.92 5.66 -20.85
CA GLN A 64 -3.69 4.44 -20.52
C GLN A 64 -3.03 3.17 -21.08
N SER A 65 -2.35 3.26 -22.23
CA SER A 65 -1.61 2.13 -22.82
C SER A 65 -0.49 1.59 -21.94
N VAL A 66 0.05 2.39 -21.01
CA VAL A 66 1.01 1.88 -20.02
C VAL A 66 0.29 0.87 -19.12
N LYS A 67 -0.91 1.22 -18.65
CA LYS A 67 -1.74 0.30 -17.86
C LYS A 67 -2.02 -0.97 -18.64
N ASP A 68 -2.49 -0.84 -19.88
CA ASP A 68 -2.88 -1.99 -20.72
C ASP A 68 -1.66 -2.89 -21.03
N CYS A 69 -0.49 -2.29 -21.27
CA CYS A 69 0.75 -3.03 -21.49
C CYS A 69 1.18 -3.83 -20.25
N MET A 70 1.01 -3.25 -19.06
CA MET A 70 1.40 -3.88 -17.79
C MET A 70 0.35 -4.88 -17.29
N THR A 71 -0.93 -4.75 -17.63
CA THR A 71 -1.97 -5.69 -17.18
C THR A 71 -2.22 -6.83 -18.16
N SER A 72 -2.04 -6.61 -19.46
CA SER A 72 -2.44 -7.56 -20.51
C SER A 72 -1.45 -7.68 -21.66
N GLY A 73 -0.41 -6.83 -21.69
CA GLY A 73 0.60 -6.82 -22.74
C GLY A 73 1.93 -7.45 -22.31
N LYS A 74 2.99 -7.14 -23.07
CA LYS A 74 4.35 -7.66 -22.84
C LYS A 74 4.96 -7.22 -21.49
N GLY A 75 4.41 -6.19 -20.87
CA GLY A 75 4.85 -5.67 -19.58
C GLY A 75 4.28 -6.44 -18.38
N SER A 76 3.37 -7.39 -18.57
CA SER A 76 2.74 -8.13 -17.47
C SER A 76 3.70 -8.96 -16.63
N SER A 77 4.90 -9.27 -17.16
CA SER A 77 5.98 -9.92 -16.44
C SER A 77 6.55 -9.11 -15.28
N ILE A 78 6.21 -7.81 -15.20
CA ILE A 78 6.56 -6.97 -14.05
C ILE A 78 5.90 -7.49 -12.75
N PHE A 79 4.78 -8.20 -12.86
CA PHE A 79 4.09 -8.84 -11.76
C PHE A 79 4.55 -10.28 -11.61
N ALA A 80 5.08 -10.61 -10.44
CA ALA A 80 5.49 -11.98 -10.12
C ALA A 80 4.29 -12.86 -9.71
N SER A 81 3.16 -12.23 -9.39
CA SER A 81 1.94 -12.89 -8.92
C SER A 81 0.70 -12.40 -9.66
N ARG A 82 -0.45 -12.99 -9.35
CA ARG A 82 -1.74 -12.57 -9.90
C ARG A 82 -2.11 -11.20 -9.36
N MET A 83 -2.85 -10.41 -10.16
CA MET A 83 -3.40 -9.11 -9.72
C MET A 83 -4.16 -9.16 -8.39
N SER A 84 -4.89 -10.25 -8.12
CA SER A 84 -5.58 -10.44 -6.85
C SER A 84 -4.62 -10.51 -5.66
N GLU A 85 -3.45 -11.11 -5.83
CA GLU A 85 -2.41 -11.23 -4.80
C GLU A 85 -1.71 -9.88 -4.60
N GLU A 86 -1.41 -9.14 -5.67
CA GLU A 86 -0.86 -7.78 -5.58
C GLU A 86 -1.80 -6.83 -4.80
N HIS A 87 -3.11 -6.89 -5.09
CA HIS A 87 -4.11 -6.13 -4.33
C HIS A 87 -4.16 -6.54 -2.86
N TYR A 88 -4.10 -7.84 -2.57
CA TYR A 88 -4.09 -8.35 -1.21
C TYR A 88 -2.86 -7.87 -0.42
N ASP A 89 -1.68 -7.91 -1.04
CA ASP A 89 -0.42 -7.46 -0.45
C ASP A 89 -0.45 -5.95 -0.15
N ILE A 90 -0.93 -5.15 -1.10
CA ILE A 90 -1.10 -3.69 -0.91
C ILE A 90 -2.08 -3.42 0.25
N MET A 91 -3.22 -4.11 0.28
CA MET A 91 -4.20 -3.97 1.37
C MET A 91 -3.57 -4.33 2.73
N GLY A 92 -2.81 -5.43 2.78
CA GLY A 92 -2.09 -5.84 3.99
C GLY A 92 -1.10 -4.77 4.47
N ARG A 93 -0.35 -4.15 3.55
CA ARG A 93 0.57 -3.04 3.86
C ARG A 93 -0.18 -1.83 4.40
N PHE A 94 -1.28 -1.42 3.75
CA PHE A 94 -2.10 -0.31 4.24
C PHE A 94 -2.68 -0.57 5.62
N ILE A 95 -3.26 -1.75 5.86
CA ILE A 95 -3.81 -2.11 7.18
C ILE A 95 -2.70 -2.06 8.24
N LYS A 96 -1.50 -2.58 7.93
CA LYS A 96 -0.36 -2.53 8.84
C LYS A 96 0.04 -1.09 9.16
N THR A 97 0.27 -0.24 8.17
CA THR A 97 0.65 1.17 8.36
C THR A 97 -0.44 1.94 9.10
N MET A 98 -1.70 1.75 8.72
CA MET A 98 -2.85 2.37 9.39
C MET A 98 -2.98 1.91 10.83
N SER A 99 -2.75 0.63 11.14
CA SER A 99 -2.86 0.10 12.50
C SER A 99 -1.79 0.66 13.46
N ALA A 100 -0.64 1.10 12.93
CA ALA A 100 0.40 1.75 13.73
C ALA A 100 0.03 3.19 14.10
N VAL A 101 -0.80 3.86 13.28
CA VAL A 101 -1.16 5.28 13.45
C VAL A 101 -2.55 5.44 14.08
N LEU A 102 -3.53 4.66 13.62
CA LEU A 102 -4.91 4.72 14.07
C LEU A 102 -5.03 4.14 15.48
N ARG A 103 -5.36 5.01 16.43
CA ARG A 103 -5.76 4.58 17.77
C ARG A 103 -7.21 4.11 17.70
N TYR A 104 -7.51 3.00 18.39
CA TYR A 104 -8.79 2.28 18.39
C TYR A 104 -10.05 3.11 18.69
N ALA A 105 -9.92 4.39 19.05
CA ALA A 105 -11.02 5.28 19.37
C ALA A 105 -10.89 6.63 18.66
N VAL A 106 -11.01 6.64 17.32
CA VAL A 106 -11.14 7.89 16.55
C VAL A 106 -12.35 8.71 17.02
N CYS A 107 -13.41 8.04 17.50
CA CYS A 107 -14.64 8.70 17.96
C CYS A 107 -14.64 9.06 19.46
N GLY A 108 -13.53 8.93 20.19
CA GLY A 108 -13.52 9.19 21.65
C GLY A 108 -14.50 8.32 22.44
N LEU A 109 -15.01 7.25 21.84
CA LEU A 109 -15.88 6.29 22.51
C LEU A 109 -15.02 5.63 23.59
N LYS A 110 -15.36 5.88 24.86
CA LYS A 110 -14.82 5.12 26.00
C LYS A 110 -15.02 3.65 25.66
N GLU A 111 -13.91 3.02 25.32
CA GLU A 111 -13.65 1.59 25.30
C GLU A 111 -14.91 0.74 25.57
N PRO A 112 -15.65 0.33 24.51
CA PRO A 112 -16.91 -0.35 24.71
C PRO A 112 -16.60 -1.78 25.11
N VAL A 113 -16.77 -2.19 26.37
CA VAL A 113 -17.09 -3.55 26.91
C VAL A 113 -16.46 -4.83 26.29
N LEU A 114 -15.57 -4.70 25.31
CA LEU A 114 -15.04 -5.73 24.44
C LEU A 114 -13.75 -6.31 25.01
N TRP A 115 -13.05 -5.59 25.88
CA TRP A 115 -11.98 -6.16 26.70
C TRP A 115 -12.55 -7.14 27.73
N GLN A 116 -13.68 -6.83 28.36
CA GLN A 116 -14.38 -7.76 29.25
C GLN A 116 -14.80 -9.02 28.47
N ALA A 117 -15.43 -8.85 27.30
CA ALA A 117 -15.79 -9.98 26.46
C ALA A 117 -14.57 -10.78 25.95
N ARG A 118 -13.48 -10.12 25.53
CA ARG A 118 -12.24 -10.78 25.10
C ARG A 118 -11.55 -11.52 26.24
N GLN A 119 -11.52 -10.95 27.45
CA GLN A 119 -10.95 -11.59 28.64
C GLN A 119 -11.79 -12.83 28.99
N SER A 120 -13.12 -12.71 29.03
CA SER A 120 -14.05 -13.81 29.28
C SER A 120 -13.93 -14.93 28.25
N ILE A 121 -13.79 -14.60 26.96
CA ILE A 121 -13.61 -15.59 25.89
C ILE A 121 -12.23 -16.26 26.00
N ARG A 122 -11.15 -15.51 26.28
CA ARG A 122 -9.82 -16.09 26.50
C ARG A 122 -9.78 -17.02 27.71
N SER A 123 -10.42 -16.64 28.80
CA SER A 123 -10.54 -17.45 30.02
C SER A 123 -11.37 -18.71 29.78
N ALA A 124 -12.49 -18.60 29.05
CA ALA A 124 -13.32 -19.76 28.70
C ALA A 124 -12.56 -20.75 27.80
N ILE A 125 -11.86 -20.27 26.76
CA ILE A 125 -11.06 -21.13 25.87
C ILE A 125 -9.94 -21.84 26.65
N ALA A 126 -9.27 -21.16 27.59
CA ALA A 126 -8.24 -21.77 28.43
C ALA A 126 -8.79 -22.86 29.38
N LEU A 127 -10.06 -22.73 29.82
CA LEU A 127 -10.74 -23.71 30.67
C LEU A 127 -11.23 -24.96 29.91
N TYR A 128 -11.50 -24.83 28.60
CA TYR A 128 -11.92 -25.94 27.74
C TYR A 128 -10.77 -26.64 27.02
N ALA A 129 -9.53 -26.15 27.19
CA ALA A 129 -8.32 -26.71 26.58
C ALA A 129 -7.49 -27.59 27.55
N TYR A 130 -8.05 -27.95 28.71
CA TYR A 130 -7.52 -28.93 29.67
C TYR A 130 -8.48 -30.10 29.84
#